data_AF-A0A962B1E6-F1
#
_entry.id   AF-A0A962B1E6-F1
#
_cell.length_a   1.000
_cell.length_b   1.000
_cell.length_c   1.000
_cell.angle_alpha   90.00
_cell.angle_beta   90.00
_cell.angle_gamma   90.00
#
_symmetry.space_group_name_H-M   'P 1'
#
loop_
_entity.id
_entity.type
_entity.pdbx_description
1 polymer ?
#
loop_
_entity_poly.entity_id
_entity_poly.type
_entity_poly.pdbx_seq_one_letter_code
_entity_poly.pdbx_strand_id
1 'polypeptide(L)'
;KLLTIPYRYLFPAILTFCVIGVFSTQNNVFDIYVVAAFSVLAMIVLKLGFPPVPLLLGFILGPMMEEHFRTALVLSRGDFLVFFKHPISLALLITAALLLCLVLLPRVRKGREQAFQEDA
;
A
#
# COMPACT_ATOMS: atom_id res chain seq x y z
N LYS A 1 -20.89 14.35 22.83
CA LYS A 1 -19.59 15.04 23.04
C LYS A 1 -18.58 14.06 23.61
N LEU A 2 -18.03 13.15 22.78
CA LEU A 2 -16.87 12.31 23.16
C LEU A 2 -15.55 12.90 22.60
N LEU A 3 -15.63 14.07 21.96
CA LEU A 3 -14.54 14.75 21.26
C LEU A 3 -13.96 15.94 22.07
N THR A 4 -13.97 15.88 23.40
CA THR A 4 -13.36 16.90 24.26
C THR A 4 -12.12 16.35 24.98
N ILE A 5 -11.48 15.31 24.44
CA ILE A 5 -10.15 14.91 24.90
C ILE A 5 -9.14 15.71 24.08
N PRO A 6 -8.28 16.53 24.71
CA PRO A 6 -7.27 17.28 23.98
C PRO A 6 -6.42 16.31 23.16
N TYR A 7 -6.29 16.55 21.86
CA TYR A 7 -5.51 15.71 20.93
C TYR A 7 -4.07 15.47 21.42
N ARG A 8 -3.55 16.42 22.21
CA ARG A 8 -2.27 16.38 22.93
C ARG A 8 -2.11 15.13 23.82
N TYR A 9 -3.18 14.63 24.43
CA TYR A 9 -3.16 13.45 25.30
C TYR A 9 -3.59 12.18 24.59
N LEU A 10 -4.46 12.29 23.58
CA LEU A 10 -4.92 11.14 22.81
C LEU A 10 -3.77 10.48 22.05
N PHE A 11 -2.91 11.29 21.42
CA PHE A 11 -1.79 10.79 20.62
C PHE A 11 -0.77 9.94 21.41
N PRO A 12 -0.22 10.39 22.56
CA PRO A 12 0.69 9.56 23.35
C PRO A 12 -0.01 8.33 23.95
N ALA A 13 -1.31 8.41 24.26
CA ALA A 13 -2.06 7.24 24.72
C ALA A 13 -2.17 6.16 23.63
N ILE A 14 -2.49 6.56 22.38
CA ILE A 14 -2.54 5.63 21.23
C ILE A 14 -1.17 5.00 20.97
N LEU A 15 -0.09 5.81 20.99
CA LEU A 15 1.27 5.30 20.80
C LEU A 15 1.67 4.28 21.87
N THR A 16 1.39 4.59 23.13
CA THR A 16 1.68 3.69 24.26
C THR A 16 0.91 2.37 24.10
N PHE A 17 -0.37 2.46 23.72
CA PHE A 17 -1.20 1.28 23.47
C PHE A 17 -0.70 0.43 22.30
N CYS A 18 -0.24 1.06 21.21
CA CYS A 18 0.39 0.37 20.09
C CYS A 18 1.65 -0.40 20.50
N VAL A 19 2.55 0.24 21.27
CA VAL A 19 3.78 -0.41 21.75
C VAL A 19 3.48 -1.60 22.66
N ILE A 20 2.50 -1.45 23.57
CA ILE A 20 2.04 -2.54 24.45
C ILE A 20 1.42 -3.68 23.63
N GLY A 21 0.59 -3.38 22.63
CA GLY A 21 -0.06 -4.38 21.78
C GLY A 21 0.94 -5.25 21.01
N VAL A 22 1.99 -4.63 20.47
CA VAL A 22 3.09 -5.32 19.77
C VAL A 22 3.90 -6.18 20.75
N PHE A 23 4.17 -5.66 21.94
CA PHE A 23 4.86 -6.45 22.97
C PHE A 23 4.03 -7.67 23.41
N SER A 24 2.70 -7.54 23.47
CA SER A 24 1.81 -8.63 23.87
C SER A 24 1.72 -9.78 22.87
N THR A 25 2.08 -9.58 21.60
CA THR A 25 1.89 -10.60 20.56
C THR A 25 2.95 -11.68 20.60
N GLN A 26 4.22 -11.30 20.79
CA GLN A 26 5.35 -12.24 20.79
C GLN A 26 6.27 -12.15 22.02
N ASN A 27 5.98 -11.25 22.98
CA ASN A 27 6.84 -10.97 24.14
C ASN A 27 8.31 -10.70 23.74
N ASN A 28 8.54 -10.27 22.50
CA ASN A 28 9.86 -10.10 21.92
C ASN A 28 10.18 -8.61 21.85
N VAL A 29 11.28 -8.23 22.49
CA VAL A 29 11.75 -6.83 22.48
C VAL A 29 12.20 -6.40 21.08
N PHE A 30 12.60 -7.35 20.23
CA PHE A 30 12.95 -7.08 18.84
C PHE A 30 11.81 -6.48 18.03
N ASP A 31 10.57 -6.94 18.23
CA ASP A 31 9.40 -6.43 17.50
C ASP A 31 9.12 -4.96 17.84
N ILE A 32 9.41 -4.54 19.08
CA ILE A 32 9.34 -3.13 19.50
C ILE A 32 10.36 -2.29 18.73
N TYR A 33 11.60 -2.77 18.57
CA TYR A 33 12.62 -2.07 17.78
C TYR A 33 12.23 -1.95 16.31
N VAL A 34 11.64 -3.00 15.72
CA VAL A 34 11.12 -2.97 14.35
C VAL A 34 10.01 -1.92 14.22
N VAL A 35 9.03 -1.90 15.12
CA VAL A 35 7.95 -0.91 15.09
C VAL A 35 8.46 0.52 15.28
N ALA A 36 9.45 0.72 16.16
CA ALA A 36 10.09 2.02 16.33
C ALA A 36 10.81 2.47 15.04
N ALA A 37 11.56 1.58 14.40
CA ALA A 37 12.23 1.86 13.13
C ALA A 37 11.23 2.18 12.00
N PHE A 38 10.15 1.40 11.87
CA PHE A 38 9.10 1.64 10.89
C PHE A 38 8.32 2.93 11.17
N SER A 39 8.14 3.33 12.43
CA SER A 39 7.51 4.61 12.80
C SER A 39 8.35 5.81 12.34
N VAL A 40 9.68 5.73 12.49
CA VAL A 40 10.61 6.75 11.97
C VAL A 40 10.57 6.78 10.44
N LEU A 41 10.59 5.61 9.80
CA LEU A 41 10.51 5.51 8.34
C LEU A 41 9.20 6.10 7.81
N ALA A 42 8.07 5.82 8.46
CA ALA A 42 6.76 6.40 8.14
C ALA A 42 6.78 7.93 8.26
N MET A 43 7.45 8.49 9.28
CA MET A 43 7.61 9.95 9.43
C MET A 43 8.40 10.55 8.24
N ILE A 44 9.43 9.86 7.75
CA ILE A 44 10.22 10.29 6.59
C ILE A 44 9.35 10.29 5.32
N VAL A 45 8.56 9.23 5.10
CA VAL A 45 7.66 9.11 3.95
C VAL A 45 6.59 10.21 3.96
N LEU A 46 6.03 10.52 5.14
CA LEU A 46 5.11 11.65 5.30
C LEU A 46 5.79 12.98 5.02
N LYS A 47 7.06 13.15 5.42
CA LYS A 47 7.84 14.37 5.17
C LYS A 47 8.23 14.54 3.69
N LEU A 48 8.34 13.45 2.94
CA LEU A 48 8.58 13.43 1.49
C LEU A 48 7.34 13.85 0.67
N GLY A 49 6.20 14.14 1.32
CA GLY A 49 4.99 14.58 0.65
C GLY A 49 4.23 13.47 -0.07
N PHE A 50 4.55 12.20 0.22
CA PHE A 50 3.75 11.09 -0.28
C PHE A 50 2.38 11.10 0.40
N PRO A 51 1.28 11.10 -0.37
CA PRO A 51 -0.05 11.05 0.21
C PRO A 51 -0.21 9.71 0.96
N PRO A 52 -0.64 9.72 2.23
CA PRO A 52 -0.73 8.51 3.05
C PRO A 52 -1.78 7.52 2.51
N VAL A 53 -2.83 8.04 1.87
CA VAL A 53 -3.96 7.24 1.36
C VAL A 53 -3.53 6.26 0.25
N PRO A 54 -2.87 6.69 -0.85
CA PRO A 54 -2.33 5.77 -1.86
C PRO A 54 -1.32 4.74 -1.33
N LEU A 55 -0.51 5.12 -0.33
CA LEU A 55 0.46 4.21 0.27
C LEU A 55 -0.23 3.06 1.02
N LEU A 56 -1.30 3.40 1.76
CA LEU A 56 -2.16 2.44 2.45
C LEU A 56 -2.91 1.53 1.46
N LEU A 57 -3.47 2.12 0.40
CA LEU A 57 -4.12 1.37 -0.69
C LEU A 57 -3.14 0.39 -1.34
N GLY A 58 -1.93 0.83 -1.68
CA GLY A 58 -0.90 -0.04 -2.24
C GLY A 58 -0.49 -1.16 -1.29
N PHE A 59 -0.38 -0.87 0.01
CA PHE A 59 -0.03 -1.87 1.02
C PHE A 59 -1.10 -2.95 1.19
N ILE A 60 -2.39 -2.58 1.16
CA ILE A 60 -3.50 -3.54 1.27
C ILE A 60 -3.72 -4.30 -0.04
N LEU A 61 -3.61 -3.62 -1.18
CA LEU A 61 -3.81 -4.23 -2.50
C LEU A 61 -2.66 -5.17 -2.88
N GLY A 62 -1.44 -4.90 -2.42
CA GLY A 62 -0.25 -5.72 -2.66
C GLY A 62 -0.46 -7.22 -2.40
N PRO A 63 -0.78 -7.64 -1.16
CA PRO A 63 -0.97 -9.07 -0.84
C PRO A 63 -2.11 -9.70 -1.63
N MET A 64 -3.21 -8.97 -1.88
CA MET A 64 -4.31 -9.49 -2.71
C MET A 64 -3.84 -9.72 -4.15
N MET A 65 -3.06 -8.79 -4.70
CA MET A 65 -2.52 -8.92 -6.05
C MET A 65 -1.54 -10.10 -6.15
N GLU A 66 -0.69 -10.29 -5.15
CA GLU A 66 0.23 -11.42 -5.07
C GLU A 66 -0.51 -12.76 -4.94
N GLU A 67 -1.56 -12.80 -4.12
CA GLU A 67 -2.40 -13.99 -3.95
C GLU A 67 -3.11 -14.37 -5.26
N HIS A 68 -3.68 -13.41 -5.96
CA HIS A 68 -4.30 -13.64 -7.27
C HIS A 68 -3.28 -14.07 -8.33
N PHE A 69 -2.09 -13.46 -8.33
CA PHE A 69 -1.00 -13.84 -9.23
C PHE A 69 -0.53 -15.28 -8.95
N ARG A 70 -0.32 -15.63 -7.68
CA ARG A 70 0.04 -16.99 -7.26
C ARG A 70 -1.04 -17.99 -7.62
N THR A 71 -2.31 -17.65 -7.41
CA THR A 71 -3.46 -18.50 -7.77
C THR A 71 -3.52 -18.74 -9.27
N ALA A 72 -3.32 -17.71 -10.09
CA ALA A 72 -3.28 -17.84 -11.54
C ALA A 72 -2.12 -18.73 -12.03
N LEU A 73 -0.94 -18.63 -11.42
CA LEU A 73 0.22 -19.47 -11.73
C LEU A 73 0.03 -20.94 -11.33
N VAL A 74 -0.56 -21.20 -10.16
CA VAL A 74 -0.89 -22.56 -9.71
C VAL A 74 -1.92 -23.20 -10.63
N LEU A 75 -2.95 -22.45 -11.05
CA LEU A 75 -3.96 -22.93 -11.99
C LEU A 75 -3.36 -23.22 -13.39
N SER A 76 -2.34 -22.45 -13.80
CA SER A 76 -1.56 -22.66 -15.04
C SER A 76 -0.49 -23.74 -14.93
N ARG A 77 -0.41 -24.49 -13.82
CA ARG A 77 0.63 -25.53 -13.57
C ARG A 77 2.07 -25.01 -13.72
N GLY A 78 2.31 -23.72 -13.42
CA GLY A 78 3.65 -23.12 -13.47
C GLY A 78 4.16 -22.76 -14.87
N ASP A 79 3.37 -22.91 -15.93
CA ASP A 79 3.76 -22.46 -17.27
C ASP A 79 3.50 -20.95 -17.45
N PHE A 80 4.56 -20.14 -17.34
CA PHE A 80 4.53 -18.70 -17.66
C PHE A 80 4.10 -18.44 -19.12
N LEU A 81 4.25 -19.45 -19.99
CA LEU A 81 3.80 -19.42 -21.38
C LEU A 81 2.27 -19.41 -21.54
N VAL A 82 1.50 -19.71 -20.50
CA VAL A 82 0.02 -19.63 -20.55
C VAL A 82 -0.46 -18.20 -20.81
N PHE A 83 0.25 -17.19 -20.31
CA PHE A 83 -0.08 -15.78 -20.59
C PHE A 83 0.05 -15.41 -22.07
N PHE A 84 0.91 -16.11 -22.83
CA PHE A 84 1.05 -15.93 -24.27
C PHE A 84 0.14 -16.86 -25.07
N LYS A 85 -0.18 -18.06 -24.56
CA LYS A 85 -1.02 -19.03 -25.27
C LYS A 85 -2.52 -18.76 -25.11
N HIS A 86 -2.96 -18.12 -24.03
CA HIS A 86 -4.36 -17.73 -23.86
C HIS A 86 -4.62 -16.33 -24.46
N PRO A 87 -5.44 -16.21 -25.52
CA PRO A 87 -5.68 -14.95 -26.21
C PRO A 87 -6.32 -13.88 -25.29
N ILE A 88 -7.09 -14.30 -24.28
CA ILE A 88 -7.74 -13.42 -23.31
C ILE A 88 -6.72 -12.80 -22.34
N SER A 89 -5.78 -13.61 -21.83
CA SER A 89 -4.71 -13.14 -20.93
C SER A 89 -3.74 -12.21 -21.66
N LEU A 90 -3.40 -12.53 -22.92
CA LEU A 90 -2.54 -11.70 -23.75
C LEU A 90 -3.19 -10.34 -24.05
N ALA A 91 -4.48 -10.30 -24.39
CA ALA A 91 -5.21 -9.05 -24.62
C ALA A 91 -5.25 -8.17 -23.36
N LEU A 92 -5.50 -8.77 -22.19
CA LEU A 92 -5.47 -8.06 -20.90
C LEU A 92 -4.07 -7.53 -20.58
N LEU A 93 -3.01 -8.32 -20.82
CA LEU A 93 -1.63 -7.92 -20.56
C LEU A 93 -1.18 -6.77 -21.47
N ILE A 94 -1.52 -6.81 -22.76
CA ILE A 94 -1.26 -5.71 -23.69
C ILE A 94 -2.00 -4.45 -23.25
N THR A 95 -3.27 -4.58 -22.86
CA THR A 95 -4.09 -3.44 -22.42
C THR A 95 -3.52 -2.83 -21.13
N ALA A 96 -3.10 -3.66 -20.18
CA ALA A 96 -2.46 -3.22 -18.94
C ALA A 96 -1.11 -2.52 -19.22
N ALA A 97 -0.28 -3.07 -20.11
CA ALA A 97 0.97 -2.44 -20.52
C ALA A 97 0.74 -1.09 -21.22
N LEU A 98 -0.28 -1.01 -22.08
CA LEU A 98 -0.65 0.23 -22.76
C LEU A 98 -1.13 1.30 -21.77
N LEU A 99 -2.00 0.94 -20.82
CA LEU A 99 -2.44 1.82 -19.74
C LEU A 99 -1.27 2.28 -18.86
N LEU A 100 -0.36 1.37 -18.50
CA LEU A 100 0.82 1.69 -17.71
C LEU A 100 1.74 2.67 -18.46
N CYS A 101 1.98 2.45 -19.75
CA CYS A 101 2.73 3.37 -20.61
C CYS A 101 2.06 4.75 -20.69
N LEU A 102 0.73 4.79 -20.88
CA LEU A 102 -0.04 6.04 -20.89
C LEU A 102 0.06 6.81 -19.57
N VAL A 103 0.04 6.11 -18.43
CA VAL A 103 0.13 6.73 -17.08
C VAL A 103 1.56 7.19 -16.74
N LEU A 104 2.58 6.44 -17.17
CA LEU A 104 3.99 6.81 -16.97
C LEU A 104 4.42 7.97 -17.88
N LEU A 105 3.78 8.14 -19.03
CA LEU A 105 4.00 9.29 -19.90
C LEU A 105 3.61 10.60 -19.16
N PRO A 106 4.54 11.57 -19.03
CA PRO A 106 4.34 12.78 -18.22
C PRO A 106 3.22 13.70 -18.72
N ARG A 107 2.68 13.45 -19.93
CA ARG A 107 1.51 14.16 -20.47
C ARG A 107 0.21 13.88 -19.71
N VAL A 108 0.06 12.73 -19.06
CA VAL A 108 -1.15 12.35 -18.30
C VAL A 108 -1.02 12.65 -16.80
N ARG A 109 0.20 12.80 -16.29
CA ARG A 109 0.46 13.13 -14.87
C ARG A 109 -0.17 14.46 -14.43
N LYS A 110 -0.27 15.46 -15.32
CA LYS A 110 -0.92 16.75 -15.02
C LYS A 110 -2.44 16.67 -14.75
N GLY A 111 -3.15 15.69 -15.30
CA GLY A 111 -4.59 15.53 -15.05
C GLY A 111 -4.93 14.89 -13.71
N ARG A 112 -3.99 14.11 -13.14
CA ARG A 112 -4.18 13.45 -11.83
C ARG A 112 -3.82 14.33 -10.64
N GLU A 113 -3.00 15.36 -10.84
CA GLU A 113 -2.73 16.36 -9.80
C GLU A 113 -3.95 17.24 -9.52
N GLN A 114 -4.85 17.42 -10.50
CA GLN A 114 -6.10 18.19 -10.35
C GLN A 114 -7.21 17.39 -9.66
N ALA A 115 -7.41 16.11 -10.03
CA ALA A 115 -8.44 15.26 -9.42
C ALA A 115 -8.20 14.92 -7.93
N PHE A 116 -6.96 15.05 -7.44
CA PHE A 116 -6.62 14.88 -6.02
C PHE A 116 -6.65 16.20 -5.23
N GLN A 117 -6.80 17.36 -5.88
CA GLN A 117 -6.93 18.67 -5.25
C GLN A 117 -8.38 19.16 -5.12
N GLU A 118 -9.35 18.53 -5.80
CA GLU A 118 -10.77 18.92 -5.70
C GLU A 118 -11.48 18.38 -4.44
N ASP A 119 -10.85 17.49 -3.66
CA ASP A 119 -11.42 16.90 -2.43
C ASP A 119 -10.82 17.44 -1.11
N ALA A 120 -10.14 18.60 -1.12
CA ALA A 120 -9.57 19.24 0.08
C ALA A 120 -10.23 20.58 0.45
#